data_AF-A0A975DJL9-F1
#
_entry.id   AF-A0A975DJL9-F1
#
_cell.length_a   1.000
_cell.length_b   1.000
_cell.length_c   1.000
_cell.angle_alpha   90.00
_cell.angle_beta   90.00
_cell.angle_gamma   90.00
#
_symmetry.space_group_name_H-M   'P 1'
#
loop_
_entity.id
_entity.type
_entity.pdbx_description
1 polymer ?
#
loop_
_entity_poly.entity_id
_entity_poly.type
_entity_poly.pdbx_seq_one_letter_code
_entity_poly.pdbx_strand_id
1 'polypeptide(L)'
;MFEGKARDQVVSVEVGYGTTTVVFSSSSSYCNSITYPSVNQSFELAGGLLKPGKDTRNVVVTIENDQYEVGPNVDIATPTLSHRNLNDSYISSEQYRALLIGALMLQPNSDIDFLALGLPVNRTNLQDKLISTIE
;
A
#
# COMPACT_ATOMS: atom_id res chain seq x y z
N MET A 1 -18.80 -15.35 -31.53
CA MET A 1 -18.18 -15.51 -30.21
C MET A 1 -16.98 -14.56 -30.20
N PHE A 2 -17.14 -13.36 -29.63
CA PHE A 2 -16.03 -12.43 -29.52
C PHE A 2 -15.36 -12.71 -28.18
N GLU A 3 -14.21 -13.35 -28.23
CA GLU A 3 -13.32 -13.46 -27.09
C GLU A 3 -12.75 -12.05 -26.88
N GLY A 4 -13.41 -11.29 -26.01
CA GLY A 4 -12.98 -9.94 -25.69
C GLY A 4 -11.59 -10.02 -25.09
N LYS A 5 -10.61 -9.37 -25.75
CA LYS A 5 -9.24 -9.23 -25.23
C LYS A 5 -9.31 -8.87 -23.74
N ALA A 6 -8.69 -9.68 -22.89
CA ALA A 6 -8.52 -9.34 -21.48
C ALA A 6 -7.96 -7.91 -21.40
N ARG A 7 -8.61 -7.04 -20.62
CA ARG A 7 -8.20 -5.64 -20.52
C ARG A 7 -7.01 -5.56 -19.60
N ASP A 8 -5.98 -4.84 -20.06
CA ASP A 8 -4.77 -4.57 -19.29
C ASP A 8 -5.16 -3.96 -17.93
N GLN A 9 -4.72 -4.59 -16.84
CA GLN A 9 -4.92 -4.15 -15.46
C GLN A 9 -3.82 -3.16 -15.12
N VAL A 10 -4.20 -1.89 -14.99
CA VAL A 10 -3.27 -0.79 -14.70
C VAL A 10 -3.47 -0.35 -13.25
N VAL A 11 -2.38 -0.36 -12.49
CA VAL A 11 -2.35 0.10 -11.09
C VAL A 11 -1.28 1.16 -10.95
N SER A 12 -1.58 2.20 -10.18
CA SER A 12 -0.63 3.22 -9.74
C SER A 12 -0.61 3.31 -8.23
N VAL A 13 0.57 3.35 -7.62
CA VAL A 13 0.72 3.57 -6.18
C VAL A 13 1.67 4.74 -5.93
N GLU A 14 1.22 5.64 -5.06
CA GLU A 14 2.04 6.71 -4.50
C GLU A 14 2.06 6.57 -2.98
N VAL A 15 3.26 6.37 -2.42
CA VAL A 15 3.50 6.42 -0.97
C VAL A 15 4.09 7.78 -0.64
N GLY A 16 3.23 8.72 -0.26
CA GLY A 16 3.63 10.06 0.18
C GLY A 16 3.89 10.11 1.68
N TYR A 17 4.44 11.22 2.17
CA TYR A 17 4.66 11.45 3.61
C TYR A 17 3.34 11.53 4.40
N GLY A 18 2.32 12.15 3.81
CA GLY A 18 1.00 12.33 4.41
C GLY A 18 0.13 11.09 4.28
N THR A 19 0.04 10.61 3.04
CA THR A 19 -0.95 9.65 2.58
C THR A 19 -0.35 8.68 1.58
N THR A 20 -0.87 7.46 1.59
CA THR A 20 -0.66 6.47 0.54
C THR A 20 -1.93 6.39 -0.29
N THR A 21 -1.76 6.44 -1.62
CA THR A 21 -2.87 6.33 -2.57
C THR A 21 -2.59 5.21 -3.56
N VAL A 22 -3.56 4.32 -3.75
CA VAL A 22 -3.61 3.39 -4.88
C VAL A 22 -4.72 3.81 -5.82
N VAL A 23 -4.42 3.86 -7.12
CA VAL A 23 -5.37 4.07 -8.20
C VAL A 23 -5.35 2.83 -9.09
N PHE A 24 -6.50 2.30 -9.45
CA PHE A 24 -6.59 1.09 -10.24
C PHE A 24 -7.74 1.17 -11.25
N SER A 25 -7.55 0.53 -12.41
CA SER A 25 -8.58 0.41 -13.44
C SER A 25 -9.78 -0.39 -12.90
N SER A 26 -10.99 0.15 -13.04
CA SER A 26 -12.24 -0.56 -12.68
C SER A 26 -13.11 -0.89 -13.90
N SER A 27 -12.97 -0.11 -14.98
CA SER A 27 -13.57 -0.38 -16.29
C SER A 27 -12.85 0.44 -17.37
N SER A 28 -13.29 0.38 -18.64
CA SER A 28 -12.61 1.04 -19.77
C SER A 28 -12.48 2.56 -19.67
N SER A 29 -13.28 3.21 -18.83
CA SER A 29 -13.34 4.68 -18.75
C SER A 29 -13.26 5.21 -17.32
N TYR A 30 -13.09 4.32 -16.34
CA TYR A 30 -13.12 4.68 -14.93
C TYR A 30 -11.97 4.03 -14.16
N CYS A 31 -11.38 4.82 -13.28
CA CYS A 31 -10.47 4.34 -12.25
C CYS A 31 -11.12 4.52 -10.88
N ASN A 32 -10.77 3.64 -9.95
CA ASN A 32 -11.06 3.81 -8.55
C ASN A 32 -9.77 4.22 -7.83
N SER A 33 -9.92 4.89 -6.68
CA SER A 33 -8.80 5.25 -5.83
C SER A 33 -9.10 4.95 -4.37
N ILE A 34 -8.09 4.47 -3.65
CA ILE A 34 -8.11 4.34 -2.19
C ILE A 34 -6.95 5.18 -1.66
N THR A 35 -7.27 6.19 -0.84
CA THR A 35 -6.29 7.03 -0.15
C THR A 35 -6.43 6.84 1.35
N TYR A 36 -5.32 6.62 2.04
CA TYR A 36 -5.27 6.43 3.48
C TYR A 36 -4.00 7.05 4.08
N PRO A 37 -3.93 7.22 5.41
CA PRO A 37 -2.74 7.76 6.06
C PRO A 37 -1.49 6.90 5.81
N SER A 38 -0.34 7.52 5.52
CA SER A 38 0.95 6.81 5.39
C SER A 38 1.55 6.47 6.75
N VAL A 39 0.85 5.58 7.45
CA VAL A 39 1.24 5.05 8.75
C VAL A 39 0.96 3.56 8.78
N ASN A 40 1.77 2.85 9.55
CA ASN A 40 1.55 1.45 9.88
C ASN A 40 1.69 1.28 11.38
N GLN A 41 1.17 0.15 11.87
CA GLN A 41 1.37 -0.31 13.23
C GLN A 41 1.87 -1.75 13.20
N SER A 42 2.74 -2.09 14.15
CA SER A 42 3.09 -3.49 14.40
C SER A 42 1.84 -4.26 14.78
N PHE A 43 1.60 -5.36 14.09
CA PHE A 43 0.46 -6.21 14.31
C PHE A 43 0.83 -7.27 15.35
N GLU A 44 0.36 -7.10 16.60
CA GLU A 44 0.46 -8.14 17.62
C GLU A 44 -0.84 -8.97 17.67
N LEU A 45 -0.72 -10.28 17.49
CA LEU A 45 -1.85 -11.23 17.51
C LEU A 45 -2.59 -11.26 18.88
N ALA A 46 -2.04 -10.64 19.92
CA ALA A 46 -2.46 -10.82 21.32
C ALA A 46 -3.26 -9.66 21.94
N GLY A 47 -3.47 -8.53 21.24
CA GLY A 47 -3.88 -7.27 21.88
C GLY A 47 -5.17 -6.63 21.37
N GLY A 48 -6.33 -7.29 21.48
CA GLY A 48 -7.61 -6.57 21.39
C GLY A 48 -8.79 -7.37 20.84
N LEU A 49 -9.97 -7.13 21.42
CA LEU A 49 -11.25 -7.80 21.16
C LEU A 49 -11.81 -7.62 19.73
N LEU A 50 -11.09 -6.92 18.85
CA LEU A 50 -11.45 -6.62 17.47
C LEU A 50 -10.44 -7.31 16.56
N LYS A 51 -10.83 -8.42 15.92
CA LYS A 51 -10.00 -9.09 14.91
C LYS A 51 -9.78 -8.11 13.75
N PRO A 52 -8.55 -7.66 13.48
CA PRO A 52 -8.29 -6.82 12.32
C PRO A 52 -8.53 -7.66 11.06
N GLY A 53 -9.10 -7.03 10.02
CA GLY A 53 -9.39 -7.69 8.74
C GLY A 53 -10.78 -8.32 8.60
N LYS A 54 -11.65 -8.28 9.63
CA LYS A 54 -13.06 -8.71 9.45
C LYS A 54 -14.09 -7.58 9.33
N ASP A 55 -13.72 -6.36 9.75
CA ASP A 55 -14.61 -5.18 9.68
C ASP A 55 -13.82 -3.85 9.46
N THR A 56 -12.51 -3.94 9.25
CA THR A 56 -11.65 -2.79 8.93
C THR A 56 -11.28 -2.86 7.45
N ARG A 57 -11.30 -1.72 6.74
CA ARG A 57 -10.77 -1.64 5.35
C ARG A 57 -9.23 -1.75 5.31
N ASN A 58 -8.62 -2.35 6.33
CA ASN A 58 -7.18 -2.49 6.49
C ASN A 58 -6.72 -3.86 6.00
N VAL A 59 -5.44 -3.96 5.71
CA VAL A 59 -4.75 -5.20 5.34
C VAL A 59 -3.54 -5.40 6.26
N VAL A 60 -3.21 -6.65 6.52
CA VAL A 60 -2.00 -7.04 7.25
C VAL A 60 -0.96 -7.52 6.24
N VAL A 61 0.20 -6.88 6.26
CA VAL A 61 1.35 -7.17 5.39
C VAL A 61 2.45 -7.78 6.24
N THR A 62 3.04 -8.87 5.78
CA THR A 62 4.21 -9.47 6.43
C THR A 62 5.46 -9.06 5.65
N ILE A 63 6.39 -8.36 6.31
CA ILE A 63 7.70 -8.00 5.76
C ILE A 63 8.75 -8.72 6.60
N GLU A 64 9.52 -9.60 5.96
CA GLU A 64 10.44 -10.50 6.65
C GLU A 64 9.71 -11.32 7.74
N ASN A 65 9.94 -11.03 9.03
CA ASN A 65 9.29 -11.70 10.15
C ASN A 65 8.27 -10.82 10.90
N ASP A 66 8.14 -9.56 10.49
CA ASP A 66 7.30 -8.57 11.15
C ASP A 66 5.99 -8.36 10.40
N GLN A 67 4.90 -8.18 11.14
CA GLN A 67 3.57 -7.93 10.59
C GLN A 67 3.19 -6.47 10.80
N TYR A 68 2.66 -5.86 9.74
CA TYR A 68 2.26 -4.47 9.71
C TYR A 68 0.80 -4.38 9.27
N GLU A 69 -0.01 -3.64 10.02
CA GLU A 69 -1.35 -3.28 9.57
C GLU A 69 -1.32 -1.91 8.88
N VAL A 70 -1.97 -1.81 7.71
CA VAL A 70 -2.10 -0.57 6.93
C VAL A 70 -3.51 -0.45 6.34
N GLY A 71 -3.96 0.78 6.12
CA GLY A 71 -5.22 1.06 5.42
C GLY A 71 -6.00 2.23 6.01
N PRO A 72 -7.21 2.51 5.50
CA PRO A 72 -8.01 3.68 5.85
C PRO A 72 -8.33 3.85 7.34
N ASN A 73 -8.35 2.74 8.10
CA ASN A 73 -8.75 2.75 9.50
C ASN A 73 -7.56 2.49 10.45
N VAL A 74 -6.32 2.49 9.96
CA VAL A 74 -5.12 2.15 10.76
C VAL A 74 -4.91 3.12 11.94
N ASP A 75 -5.16 4.41 11.75
CA ASP A 75 -4.98 5.43 12.79
C ASP A 75 -6.08 5.44 13.86
N ILE A 76 -7.18 4.72 13.62
CA ILE A 76 -8.28 4.59 14.59
C ILE A 76 -7.91 3.59 15.69
N ALA A 77 -7.02 2.63 15.39
CA ALA A 77 -6.67 1.55 16.30
C ALA A 77 -5.78 2.02 17.47
N THR A 78 -4.77 2.87 17.23
CA THR A 78 -3.86 3.36 18.29
C THR A 78 -3.05 4.59 17.83
N PRO A 79 -3.50 5.84 18.09
CA PRO A 79 -2.82 7.07 17.66
C PRO A 79 -1.40 7.24 18.22
N THR A 80 -1.05 6.53 19.30
CA THR A 80 0.25 6.60 19.98
C THR A 80 1.30 5.64 19.41
N LEU A 81 0.91 4.72 18.52
CA LEU A 81 1.78 3.71 17.91
C LEU A 81 1.93 3.88 16.39
N SER A 82 1.34 4.94 15.81
CA SER A 82 1.46 5.21 14.38
C SER A 82 2.77 5.94 14.09
N HIS A 83 3.67 5.26 13.36
CA HIS A 83 4.99 5.79 13.04
C HIS A 83 4.97 6.41 11.64
N ARG A 84 5.16 7.74 11.56
CA ARG A 84 5.63 8.37 10.31
C ARG A 84 7.14 8.33 10.30
N ASN A 85 7.70 7.66 9.31
CA ASN A 85 9.14 7.68 9.13
C ASN A 85 9.54 8.98 8.40
N LEU A 86 10.17 9.86 9.18
CA LEU A 86 10.59 11.22 8.79
C LEU A 86 11.98 11.26 8.14
N ASN A 87 12.61 10.11 7.88
CA ASN A 87 14.02 10.07 7.46
C ASN A 87 14.21 9.99 5.93
N ASP A 88 15.38 10.44 5.48
CA ASP A 88 15.78 10.44 4.08
C ASP A 88 15.88 9.05 3.45
N SER A 89 15.92 8.01 4.27
CA SER A 89 15.98 6.60 3.88
C SER A 89 14.60 5.92 3.90
N TYR A 90 13.51 6.69 4.00
CA TYR A 90 12.15 6.17 4.17
C TYR A 90 11.78 5.13 3.12
N ILE A 91 12.13 5.35 1.85
CA ILE A 91 11.86 4.41 0.73
C ILE A 91 12.47 3.02 0.97
N SER A 92 13.54 2.93 1.76
CA SER A 92 14.19 1.67 2.10
C SER A 92 13.80 1.08 3.45
N SER A 93 12.80 1.66 4.10
CA SER A 93 12.29 1.17 5.36
C SER A 93 11.25 0.08 5.15
N GLU A 94 11.17 -0.87 6.09
CA GLU A 94 10.11 -1.88 6.11
C GLU A 94 8.72 -1.24 6.17
N GLN A 95 8.62 -0.06 6.80
CA GLN A 95 7.39 0.72 6.86
C GLN A 95 6.92 1.18 5.49
N TYR A 96 7.83 1.63 4.62
CA TYR A 96 7.50 2.02 3.25
C TYR A 96 7.09 0.79 2.42
N ARG A 97 7.82 -0.33 2.56
CA ARG A 97 7.49 -1.59 1.90
C ARG A 97 6.12 -2.11 2.32
N ALA A 98 5.78 -2.05 3.61
CA ALA A 98 4.48 -2.41 4.14
C ALA A 98 3.35 -1.53 3.56
N LEU A 99 3.56 -0.21 3.47
CA LEU A 99 2.58 0.71 2.87
C LEU A 99 2.39 0.44 1.38
N LEU A 100 3.47 0.23 0.63
CA LEU A 100 3.44 -0.06 -0.79
C LEU A 100 2.69 -1.37 -1.08
N ILE A 101 3.09 -2.46 -0.42
CA ILE A 101 2.47 -3.78 -0.61
C ILE A 101 1.01 -3.77 -0.13
N GLY A 102 0.73 -3.13 1.00
CA GLY A 102 -0.64 -3.06 1.50
C GLY A 102 -1.56 -2.24 0.60
N ALA A 103 -1.06 -1.17 -0.03
CA ALA A 103 -1.81 -0.45 -1.06
C ALA A 103 -2.18 -1.36 -2.23
N LEU A 104 -1.25 -2.21 -2.67
CA LEU A 104 -1.50 -3.21 -3.72
C LEU A 104 -2.47 -4.33 -3.29
N MET A 105 -2.55 -4.64 -1.99
CA MET A 105 -3.53 -5.62 -1.47
C MET A 105 -4.94 -5.05 -1.31
N LEU A 106 -5.09 -3.72 -1.26
CA LEU A 106 -6.39 -3.06 -1.09
C LEU A 106 -7.20 -2.94 -2.39
N GLN A 107 -6.53 -3.06 -3.54
CA GLN A 107 -7.19 -3.08 -4.84
C GLN A 107 -7.63 -4.52 -5.21
N PRO A 108 -8.70 -4.70 -6.01
CA PRO A 108 -9.34 -6.01 -6.22
C PRO A 108 -8.75 -6.87 -7.36
N ASN A 109 -7.82 -6.34 -8.16
CA ASN A 109 -7.23 -7.03 -9.31
C ASN A 109 -6.20 -8.06 -8.83
N SER A 110 -6.34 -9.30 -9.29
CA SER A 110 -5.43 -10.40 -8.97
C SER A 110 -4.09 -10.28 -9.67
N ASP A 111 -4.09 -9.73 -10.88
CA ASP A 111 -2.94 -9.60 -11.76
C ASP A 111 -2.82 -8.14 -12.21
N ILE A 112 -1.59 -7.65 -12.31
CA ILE A 112 -1.27 -6.27 -12.68
C ILE A 112 -0.38 -6.31 -13.93
N ASP A 113 -0.90 -5.85 -15.06
CA ASP A 113 -0.13 -5.79 -16.32
C ASP A 113 0.84 -4.60 -16.31
N PHE A 114 0.43 -3.48 -15.73
CA PHE A 114 1.25 -2.28 -15.61
C PHE A 114 1.16 -1.69 -14.20
N LEU A 115 2.31 -1.59 -13.53
CA LEU A 115 2.45 -0.93 -12.24
C LEU A 115 3.23 0.37 -12.40
N ALA A 116 2.56 1.49 -12.16
CA ALA A 116 3.19 2.80 -12.06
C ALA A 116 3.48 3.14 -10.59
N LEU A 117 4.70 3.58 -10.30
CA LEU A 117 5.10 3.98 -8.95
C LEU A 117 5.59 5.43 -8.94
N GLY A 118 5.29 6.14 -7.86
CA GLY A 118 5.70 7.54 -7.66
C GLY A 118 6.88 7.69 -6.70
N LEU A 119 7.82 8.57 -7.06
CA LEU A 119 8.86 9.08 -6.15
C LEU A 119 8.80 10.60 -6.08
N PRO A 120 9.04 11.21 -4.90
CA PRO A 120 9.32 12.63 -4.82
C PRO A 120 10.44 13.03 -5.78
N VAL A 121 10.33 14.20 -6.41
CA VAL A 121 11.29 14.67 -7.43
C VAL A 121 12.73 14.66 -6.92
N ASN A 122 12.94 15.06 -5.66
CA ASN A 122 14.25 15.06 -4.99
C ASN A 122 14.75 13.66 -4.57
N ARG A 123 14.02 12.61 -4.90
CA ARG A 123 14.33 11.19 -4.62
C ARG A 123 14.27 10.32 -5.87
N THR A 124 14.21 10.91 -7.07
CA THR A 124 14.20 10.18 -8.35
C THR A 124 15.41 9.28 -8.55
N ASN A 125 16.54 9.60 -7.90
CA ASN A 125 17.75 8.77 -7.88
C ASN A 125 17.57 7.40 -7.16
N LEU A 126 16.43 7.15 -6.52
CA LEU A 126 16.11 5.91 -5.81
C LEU A 126 15.21 4.96 -6.60
N GLN A 127 15.00 5.22 -7.90
CA GLN A 127 14.13 4.43 -8.78
C GLN A 127 14.45 2.93 -8.73
N ASP A 128 15.71 2.54 -8.91
CA ASP A 128 16.12 1.13 -8.90
C ASP A 128 15.82 0.46 -7.56
N LYS A 129 15.98 1.20 -6.46
CA LYS A 129 15.70 0.70 -5.11
C LYS A 129 14.21 0.48 -4.89
N LEU A 130 13.37 1.39 -5.40
CA LEU A 130 11.92 1.24 -5.36
C LEU A 130 11.47 -0.01 -6.15
N ILE A 131 12.04 -0.23 -7.33
CA ILE A 131 11.73 -1.43 -8.15
C ILE A 131 12.13 -2.70 -7.40
N SER A 132 13.30 -2.75 -6.76
CA SER A 132 13.73 -3.92 -5.97
C SER A 132 12.85 -4.23 -4.74
N THR A 133 11.97 -3.31 -4.35
CA THR A 133 11.10 -3.49 -3.18
C THR A 133 9.88 -4.37 -3.47
N ILE A 134 9.51 -4.48 -4.76
CA ILE A 134 8.34 -5.23 -5.26
C ILE A 134 8.71 -6.56 -5.93
N GLU A 135 10.00 -6.80 -6.16
CA GLU A 135 10.56 -8.09 -6.62
C GLU A 135 10.76 -9.05 -5.44
#